data_AF-A0A829F566-F1
#
_entry.id   AF-A0A829F566-F1
#
_cell.length_a   1.000
_cell.length_b   1.000
_cell.length_c   1.000
_cell.angle_alpha   90.00
_cell.angle_beta   90.00
_cell.angle_gamma   90.00
#
_symmetry.space_group_name_H-M   'P 1'
#
loop_
_entity.id
_entity.type
_entity.pdbx_description
1 polymer ?
#
loop_
_entity_poly.entity_id
_entity_poly.type
_entity_poly.pdbx_seq_one_letter_code
_entity_poly.pdbx_strand_id
1 'polypeptide(L)' 'MFIDLNKLNLMTGAEASERWGYDRRYINQLYAKYPERFKEGTIVSIGNANKPTIVISELGMEYLTGMTEAEARERNRKI' A
#
# COMPACT_ATOMS: atom_id res chain seq x y z
N MET A 1 17.54 5.78 -17.50
CA MET A 1 17.50 4.94 -16.28
C MET A 1 16.26 4.06 -16.37
N PHE A 2 16.39 2.77 -16.13
CA PHE A 2 15.26 1.82 -16.12
C PHE A 2 15.02 1.36 -14.67
N ILE A 3 13.76 1.21 -14.29
CA ILE A 3 13.35 0.69 -12.99
C ILE A 3 12.62 -0.63 -13.23
N ASP A 4 13.11 -1.70 -12.60
CA ASP A 4 12.48 -3.01 -12.67
C ASP A 4 11.29 -3.09 -11.70
N LEU A 5 10.08 -3.02 -12.24
CA LEU A 5 8.85 -3.02 -11.46
C LEU A 5 8.66 -4.32 -10.66
N ASN A 6 9.20 -5.45 -11.14
CA ASN A 6 9.08 -6.74 -10.45
C ASN A 6 9.86 -6.77 -9.14
N LYS A 7 10.83 -5.86 -8.96
CA LYS A 7 11.63 -5.73 -7.75
C LYS A 7 11.03 -4.77 -6.72
N LEU A 8 9.93 -4.09 -7.05
CA LEU A 8 9.32 -3.09 -6.19
C LEU A 8 8.21 -3.64 -5.27
N ASN A 9 7.90 -4.95 -5.38
CA ASN A 9 6.83 -5.62 -4.63
C ASN A 9 5.53 -4.78 -4.62
N LEU A 10 5.11 -4.36 -5.82
CA LEU A 10 3.92 -3.54 -6.01
C LEU A 10 2.66 -4.35 -5.72
N MET A 11 1.67 -3.69 -5.13
CA MET A 11 0.42 -4.29 -4.71
C MET A 11 -0.72 -3.30 -4.89
N THR A 12 -1.92 -3.81 -5.19
CA THR A 12 -3.11 -2.96 -5.15
C THR A 12 -3.37 -2.52 -3.71
N GLY A 13 -4.05 -1.38 -3.52
CA GLY A 13 -4.38 -0.89 -2.17
C GLY A 13 -5.18 -1.91 -1.35
N ALA A 14 -5.96 -2.76 -2.00
CA ALA A 14 -6.68 -3.87 -1.38
C ALA A 14 -5.71 -4.95 -0.84
N GLU A 15 -4.83 -5.47 -1.70
CA GLU A 15 -3.83 -6.48 -1.31
C GLU A 15 -2.88 -5.95 -0.23
N ALA A 16 -2.47 -4.68 -0.34
CA ALA A 16 -1.62 -4.02 0.64
C ALA A 16 -2.26 -3.96 2.03
N SER A 17 -3.55 -3.58 2.07
CA SER A 17 -4.32 -3.53 3.31
C SER A 17 -4.38 -4.91 3.96
N GLU A 18 -4.74 -5.93 3.19
CA GLU A 18 -4.88 -7.31 3.68
C GLU A 18 -3.54 -7.89 4.14
N ARG A 19 -2.45 -7.67 3.39
CA ARG A 19 -1.09 -8.11 3.78
C ARG A 19 -0.64 -7.52 5.11
N TRP A 20 -1.01 -6.28 5.41
CA TRP A 20 -0.75 -5.64 6.69
C TRP A 20 -1.85 -5.88 7.74
N GLY A 21 -2.84 -6.74 7.48
CA GLY A 21 -3.92 -7.07 8.42
C GLY A 21 -4.93 -5.96 8.69
N TYR A 22 -5.09 -5.03 7.76
CA TYR A 22 -6.14 -4.02 7.80
C TYR A 22 -7.35 -4.47 6.94
N ASP A 23 -8.50 -3.82 7.13
CA ASP A 23 -9.64 -3.96 6.23
C ASP A 23 -9.23 -3.65 4.79
N ARG A 24 -9.73 -4.43 3.81
CA ARG A 24 -9.41 -4.30 2.37
C ARG A 24 -9.56 -2.87 1.83
N ARG A 25 -10.39 -2.03 2.44
CA ARG A 25 -10.63 -0.64 2.02
C ARG A 25 -9.68 0.37 2.67
N TYR A 26 -8.85 -0.04 3.63
CA TYR A 26 -8.00 0.86 4.44
C TYR A 26 -7.19 1.84 3.60
N ILE A 27 -6.37 1.35 2.65
CA ILE A 27 -5.53 2.23 1.82
C ILE A 27 -6.37 3.16 0.96
N ASN A 28 -7.45 2.67 0.36
CA ASN A 28 -8.33 3.50 -0.48
C ASN A 28 -8.99 4.63 0.32
N GLN A 29 -9.49 4.32 1.51
CA GLN A 29 -10.11 5.32 2.38
C GLN A 29 -9.09 6.32 2.91
N LEU A 30 -7.91 5.84 3.29
CA LEU A 30 -6.86 6.69 3.85
C LEU A 30 -6.28 7.63 2.78
N TYR A 31 -6.01 7.12 1.57
CA TYR A 31 -5.49 7.93 0.48
C TYR A 31 -6.50 9.01 0.02
N ALA A 32 -7.80 8.69 0.04
CA ALA A 32 -8.83 9.66 -0.28
C ALA A 32 -8.95 10.80 0.77
N LYS A 33 -8.63 10.52 2.04
CA LYS A 33 -8.78 11.49 3.14
C LYS A 33 -7.48 12.24 3.47
N TYR A 34 -6.35 11.54 3.41
CA TYR A 34 -5.05 11.99 3.91
C TYR A 34 -3.93 11.56 2.95
N PRO A 35 -3.96 12.00 1.68
CA PRO A 35 -2.94 11.63 0.70
C PRO A 35 -1.51 12.04 1.13
N GLU A 36 -1.38 13.10 1.92
CA GLU A 36 -0.10 13.61 2.45
C GLU A 36 0.62 12.66 3.41
N ARG A 37 -0.09 11.67 3.96
CA ARG A 37 0.51 10.64 4.82
C ARG A 37 1.33 9.61 4.05
N PHE A 38 1.17 9.57 2.73
CA PHE A 38 1.87 8.62 1.88
C PHE A 38 3.16 9.23 1.36
N LYS A 39 4.23 8.42 1.31
CA LYS A 39 5.49 8.85 0.74
C LYS A 39 5.34 9.06 -0.77
N GLU A 40 5.68 10.26 -1.24
CA GLU A 40 5.66 10.59 -2.66
C GLU A 40 6.45 9.57 -3.49
N GLY A 41 5.88 9.17 -4.63
CA GLY A 41 6.47 8.18 -5.54
C GLY A 41 6.31 6.72 -5.11
N THR A 42 5.71 6.44 -3.95
CA THR A 42 5.45 5.05 -3.49
C THR A 42 4.02 4.59 -3.69
N ILE A 43 3.11 5.52 -4.00
CA ILE A 43 1.69 5.26 -4.27
C ILE A 43 1.27 6.00 -5.54
N VAL A 44 0.38 5.40 -6.32
CA VAL A 44 -0.18 6.00 -7.53
C VAL A 44 -1.59 5.47 -7.77
N SER A 45 -2.43 6.29 -8.39
CA SER A 45 -3.72 5.91 -8.93
C SER A 45 -3.60 5.67 -10.44
N ILE A 46 -3.91 4.46 -10.90
CA ILE A 46 -3.81 4.08 -12.33
C ILE A 46 -5.13 3.48 -12.84
N GLY A 47 -5.28 3.41 -14.17
CA GLY A 47 -6.44 2.80 -14.82
C GLY A 47 -7.52 3.82 -15.21
N ASN A 48 -8.76 3.36 -15.33
CA ASN A 48 -9.87 4.18 -15.83
C ASN A 48 -10.22 5.29 -14.82
N ALA A 49 -10.41 6.53 -15.31
CA ALA A 49 -10.74 7.69 -14.49
C ALA A 49 -11.99 7.48 -13.59
N ASN A 50 -12.96 6.67 -14.02
CA ASN A 50 -14.18 6.39 -13.27
C ASN A 50 -14.02 5.24 -12.25
N LYS A 51 -12.99 4.41 -12.41
CA LYS A 51 -12.70 3.26 -11.53
C LYS A 51 -11.19 3.08 -11.42
N PRO A 52 -10.48 4.03 -10.79
CA PRO A 52 -9.05 3.93 -10.64
C PRO A 52 -8.68 2.80 -9.67
N THR A 53 -7.51 2.21 -9.88
CA THR A 53 -6.87 1.28 -8.95
C THR A 53 -5.70 1.99 -8.29
N ILE A 54 -5.70 2.03 -6.96
CA ILE A 54 -4.53 2.46 -6.21
C ILE A 54 -3.52 1.32 -6.21
N VAL A 55 -2.29 1.64 -6.58
CA VAL A 55 -1.12 0.77 -6.47
C VAL A 55 -0.14 1.42 -5.50
N ILE A 56 0.38 0.64 -4.57
CA ILE A 56 1.37 1.07 -3.58
C ILE A 56 2.52 0.05 -3.53
N SER A 57 3.73 0.51 -3.28
CA SER A 57 4.89 -0.36 -3.04
C SER A 57 4.96 -0.80 -1.58
N GLU A 58 5.72 -1.87 -1.32
CA GLU A 58 6.09 -2.28 0.03
C GLU A 58 6.69 -1.12 0.84
N LEU A 59 7.64 -0.38 0.27
CA LEU A 59 8.22 0.81 0.91
C LEU A 59 7.16 1.85 1.31
N GLY A 60 6.12 2.03 0.48
CA GLY A 60 5.00 2.94 0.79
C GLY A 60 4.21 2.47 2.01
N MET A 61 3.96 1.17 2.13
CA MET A 61 3.30 0.58 3.28
C MET A 61 4.14 0.67 4.55
N GLU A 62 5.44 0.37 4.45
CA GLU A 62 6.37 0.45 5.58
C GLU A 62 6.46 1.87 6.12
N TYR A 63 6.59 2.86 5.23
CA TYR A 63 6.59 4.27 5.61
C TYR A 63 5.28 4.68 6.29
N LEU A 64 4.14 4.29 5.72
CA LEU A 64 2.82 4.68 6.20
C LEU A 64 2.50 4.08 7.59
N THR A 65 2.91 2.83 7.81
CA THR A 65 2.51 2.04 8.98
C THR A 65 3.58 1.97 10.05
N GLY A 66 4.82 2.28 9.72
CA GLY A 66 5.97 2.14 10.59
C GLY A 66 6.38 0.69 10.86
N MET A 67 5.93 -0.27 10.04
CA MET A 67 6.23 -1.70 10.18
C MET A 67 6.42 -2.39 8.83
N THR A 68 7.36 -3.33 8.80
CA THR A 68 7.59 -4.26 7.67
C THR A 68 6.41 -5.23 7.49
N GLU A 69 6.29 -5.85 6.31
CA GLU A 69 5.25 -6.87 6.08
C GLU A 69 5.40 -8.05 7.06
N ALA A 70 6.65 -8.41 7.39
CA ALA A 70 6.95 -9.48 8.35
C ALA A 70 6.46 -9.14 9.77
N GLU A 71 6.70 -7.90 10.24
CA GLU A 71 6.22 -7.43 11.54
C GLU A 71 4.68 -7.35 11.58
N ALA A 72 4.06 -6.90 10.50
CA ALA A 72 2.60 -6.87 10.40
C ALA A 72 2.01 -8.29 10.47
N ARG A 73 2.61 -9.26 9.77
CA ARG A 73 2.21 -10.68 9.85
C ARG A 73 2.37 -11.24 11.26
N GLU A 74 3.48 -10.95 11.94
CA GLU A 74 3.72 -11.41 13.31
C GLU A 74 2.71 -10.79 14.30
N ARG A 75 2.41 -9.49 14.14
CA ARG A 75 1.38 -8.81 14.93
C ARG A 75 0.02 -9.50 14.78
N ASN A 76 -0.36 -9.86 13.54
CA ASN A 76 -1.66 -10.47 13.27
C ASN A 76 -1.75 -11.93 13.75
N ARG A 77 -0.62 -12.65 13.92
CA ARG A 77 -0.60 -14.02 14.47
C ARG A 77 -0.80 -14.09 15.98
N LYS A 78 -0.56 -12.98 16.69
CA LYS A 78 -0.69 -12.89 18.15
C LYS A 78 -2.11 -12.50 18.62
N ILE A 79 -3.02 -12.29 17.67
CA ILE A 79 -4.42 -11.91 17.88
C ILE A 79 -5.27 -13.16 17.59
#